data_AF-A0A081RR89-F1
#
_entry.id   AF-A0A081RR89-F1
#
_cell.length_a   1.000
_cell.length_b   1.000
_cell.length_c   1.000
_cell.angle_alpha   90.00
_cell.angle_beta   90.00
_cell.angle_gamma   90.00
#
_symmetry.space_group_name_H-M   'P 1'
#
loop_
_entity.id
_entity.type
_entity.pdbx_description
1 polymer ?
#
loop_
_entity_poly.entity_id
_entity_poly.type
_entity_poly.pdbx_seq_one_letter_code
_entity_poly.pdbx_strand_id
1 'polypeptide(L)'
;MIILNKLTDKNGYEYVNVPAEPHQLISMGFSVQEAQVLYQQAIVEQKNKESHSQRYYLLEQAAIKMAPLQDAIDLDIATDNEITTLKEWKKYRVALNRIDIIPPNIEWPEQPE
;
A
#
# COMPACT_ATOMS: atom_id res chain seq x y z
N MET A 1 -3.38 -6.68 15.78
CA MET A 1 -2.84 -5.76 16.81
C MET A 1 -2.31 -4.55 16.09
N ILE A 2 -2.82 -3.36 16.36
CA ILE A 2 -2.38 -2.12 15.69
C ILE A 2 -1.17 -1.58 16.45
N ILE A 3 -0.15 -1.16 15.71
CA ILE A 3 1.15 -0.77 16.26
C ILE A 3 1.49 0.65 15.79
N LEU A 4 1.97 1.47 16.71
CA LEU A 4 2.67 2.72 16.43
C LEU A 4 4.12 2.39 16.08
N ASN A 5 4.55 2.77 14.87
CA ASN A 5 5.93 2.57 14.45
C ASN A 5 6.91 3.34 15.36
N LYS A 6 6.48 4.53 15.81
CA LYS A 6 7.23 5.41 16.70
C LYS A 6 6.28 6.14 17.64
N LEU A 7 6.65 6.24 18.91
CA LEU A 7 5.95 7.00 19.93
C LEU A 7 6.98 7.71 20.81
N THR A 8 6.80 9.01 21.04
CA THR A 8 7.63 9.78 21.97
C THR A 8 6.81 10.13 23.19
N ASP A 9 7.30 9.81 24.39
CA ASP A 9 6.63 10.17 25.63
C ASP A 9 6.94 11.62 26.06
N LYS A 10 6.26 12.08 27.12
CA LYS A 10 6.42 13.41 27.71
C LYS A 10 7.82 13.72 28.25
N ASN A 11 8.65 12.71 28.48
CA ASN A 11 10.03 12.87 28.92
C ASN A 11 11.02 12.85 27.73
N GLY A 12 10.51 12.69 26.50
CA GLY A 12 11.30 12.63 25.27
C GLY A 12 11.86 11.23 24.95
N TYR A 13 11.45 10.18 25.67
CA TYR A 13 11.86 8.83 25.31
C TYR A 13 11.09 8.34 24.09
N GLU A 14 11.83 7.80 23.12
CA GLU A 14 11.26 7.22 21.92
C GLU A 14 11.12 5.71 22.06
N TYR A 15 9.92 5.23 21.75
CA TYR A 15 9.57 3.83 21.70
C TYR A 15 9.25 3.47 20.25
N VAL A 16 9.62 2.25 19.86
CA VAL A 16 9.33 1.70 18.54
C VAL A 16 8.45 0.48 18.68
N ASN A 17 7.59 0.24 17.68
CA ASN A 17 6.68 -0.89 17.63
C ASN A 17 5.77 -0.99 18.88
N VAL A 18 5.18 0.13 19.28
CA VAL A 18 4.34 0.19 20.49
C VAL A 18 2.91 -0.23 20.17
N PRO A 19 2.27 -1.05 21.00
CA PRO A 19 0.83 -1.31 20.90
C PRO A 19 0.02 0.00 20.94
N ALA A 20 -0.80 0.23 19.92
CA ALA A 20 -1.59 1.46 19.81
C ALA A 20 -2.93 1.39 20.60
N GLU A 21 -3.20 0.27 21.27
CA GLU A 21 -4.46 0.05 22.00
C GLU A 21 -4.67 1.13 23.08
N PRO A 22 -5.80 1.84 23.11
CA PRO A 22 -5.97 2.99 24.02
C PRO A 22 -5.72 2.68 25.49
N HIS A 23 -6.13 1.51 25.99
CA HIS A 23 -5.91 1.10 27.38
C HIS A 23 -4.42 0.92 27.74
N GLN A 24 -3.59 0.50 26.77
CA GLN A 24 -2.15 0.34 26.97
C GLN A 24 -1.47 1.71 26.99
N LEU A 25 -1.84 2.60 26.07
CA LEU A 25 -1.36 3.98 26.04
C LEU A 25 -1.74 4.74 27.32
N ILE A 26 -2.96 4.56 27.82
CA ILE A 26 -3.36 5.15 29.12
C ILE A 26 -2.51 4.61 30.27
N SER A 27 -2.19 3.30 30.25
CA SER A 27 -1.29 2.69 31.25
C SER A 27 0.14 3.22 31.17
N MET A 28 0.58 3.66 29.97
CA MET A 28 1.85 4.36 29.75
C MET A 28 1.82 5.83 30.19
N GLY A 29 0.68 6.33 30.67
CA GLY A 29 0.53 7.67 31.24
C GLY A 29 0.08 8.75 30.26
N PHE A 30 -0.45 8.36 29.09
CA PHE A 30 -1.16 9.25 28.17
C PHE A 30 -2.60 9.48 28.66
N SER A 31 -3.16 10.65 28.37
CA SER A 31 -4.59 10.90 28.59
C SER A 31 -5.45 10.09 27.61
N VAL A 32 -6.74 9.93 27.94
CA VAL A 32 -7.72 9.24 27.07
C VAL A 32 -7.79 9.88 25.68
N GLN A 33 -7.71 11.20 25.60
CA GLN A 33 -7.78 11.95 24.34
C GLN A 33 -6.54 11.69 23.48
N GLU A 34 -5.34 11.78 24.08
CA GLU A 34 -4.07 11.49 23.39
C GLU A 34 -4.03 10.04 22.91
N ALA A 35 -4.44 9.09 23.76
CA ALA A 35 -4.50 7.68 23.42
C ALA A 35 -5.42 7.42 22.22
N GLN A 36 -6.58 8.09 22.15
CA GLN A 36 -7.49 7.96 21.02
C GLN A 36 -6.90 8.53 19.73
N VAL A 37 -6.22 9.68 19.79
CA VAL A 37 -5.57 10.29 18.63
C VAL A 37 -4.45 9.39 18.10
N LEU A 38 -3.60 8.88 18.98
CA LEU A 38 -2.52 7.96 18.63
C LEU A 38 -3.06 6.65 18.03
N TYR A 39 -4.14 6.11 18.58
CA TYR A 39 -4.80 4.93 18.01
C TYR A 39 -5.34 5.18 16.59
N GLN A 40 -6.01 6.32 16.36
CA GLN A 40 -6.49 6.69 15.02
C GLN A 40 -5.33 6.90 14.04
N GLN A 41 -4.26 7.56 14.48
CA GLN A 41 -3.04 7.70 13.68
C GLN A 41 -2.49 6.32 13.27
N ALA A 42 -2.37 5.38 14.22
CA ALA A 42 -1.86 4.05 13.95
C ALA A 42 -2.76 3.26 12.97
N ILE A 43 -4.09 3.42 13.04
CA ILE A 43 -5.01 2.85 12.05
C ILE A 43 -4.71 3.40 10.66
N VAL A 44 -4.56 4.72 10.53
CA VAL A 44 -4.28 5.38 9.24
C VAL A 44 -2.93 4.94 8.69
N GLU A 45 -1.88 4.91 9.51
CA GLU A 45 -0.55 4.44 9.10
C GLU A 45 -0.58 2.99 8.62
N GLN A 46 -1.23 2.11 9.38
CA GLN A 46 -1.37 0.69 9.02
C GLN A 46 -2.12 0.53 7.69
N LYS A 47 -3.22 1.26 7.52
CA LYS A 47 -3.99 1.23 6.27
C LYS A 47 -3.20 1.76 5.08
N ASN A 48 -2.46 2.85 5.26
CA ASN A 48 -1.60 3.37 4.21
C ASN A 48 -0.55 2.33 3.82
N LYS A 49 0.07 1.65 4.79
CA LYS A 49 1.05 0.58 4.53
C LYS A 49 0.42 -0.57 3.75
N GLU A 50 -0.79 -0.99 4.08
CA GLU A 50 -1.55 -2.01 3.35
C GLU A 50 -1.83 -1.59 1.91
N SER A 51 -2.33 -0.37 1.70
CA SER A 51 -2.60 0.18 0.37
C SER A 51 -1.33 0.29 -0.49
N HIS A 52 -0.21 0.73 0.11
CA HIS A 52 1.09 0.73 -0.57
C HIS A 52 1.50 -0.69 -0.97
N SER A 53 1.40 -1.65 -0.04
CA SER A 53 1.76 -3.05 -0.29
C SER A 53 0.91 -3.67 -1.40
N GLN A 54 -0.40 -3.39 -1.38
CA GLN A 54 -1.33 -3.83 -2.42
C GLN A 54 -0.95 -3.25 -3.79
N ARG A 55 -0.64 -1.94 -3.87
CA ARG A 55 -0.19 -1.33 -5.12
C ARG A 55 1.09 -1.98 -5.64
N TYR A 56 2.07 -2.23 -4.77
CA TYR A 56 3.31 -2.90 -5.15
C TYR A 56 3.05 -4.31 -5.67
N TYR A 57 2.22 -5.09 -4.98
CA TYR A 57 1.81 -6.42 -5.42
C TYR A 57 1.17 -6.39 -6.81
N LEU A 58 0.21 -5.48 -7.05
CA LEU A 58 -0.46 -5.37 -8.35
C LEU A 58 0.51 -4.94 -9.48
N LEU A 59 1.47 -4.06 -9.18
CA LEU A 59 2.52 -3.67 -10.12
C LEU A 59 3.47 -4.83 -10.45
N GLU A 60 3.81 -5.66 -9.47
CA GLU A 60 4.63 -6.86 -9.66
C GLU A 60 3.89 -7.90 -10.53
N GLN A 61 2.62 -8.18 -10.23
CA GLN A 61 1.80 -9.09 -11.05
C GLN A 61 1.71 -8.61 -12.50
N ALA A 62 1.48 -7.31 -12.71
CA ALA A 62 1.49 -6.74 -14.05
C ALA A 62 2.86 -6.88 -14.74
N ALA A 63 3.98 -6.70 -14.02
CA ALA A 63 5.31 -6.90 -14.58
C ALA A 63 5.54 -8.36 -15.02
N ILE A 64 5.11 -9.32 -14.20
CA ILE A 64 5.19 -10.77 -14.51
C ILE A 64 4.39 -11.10 -15.77
N LYS A 65 3.16 -10.57 -15.91
CA LYS A 65 2.31 -10.78 -17.08
C LYS A 65 2.86 -10.14 -18.35
N MET A 66 3.48 -8.97 -18.22
CA MET A 66 4.06 -8.24 -19.35
C MET A 66 5.34 -8.86 -19.88
N ALA A 67 6.12 -9.56 -19.05
CA ALA A 67 7.42 -10.11 -19.43
C ALA A 67 7.36 -10.98 -20.71
N PRO A 68 6.55 -12.05 -20.79
CA PRO A 68 6.49 -12.89 -22.00
C PRO A 68 5.96 -12.14 -23.23
N LEU A 69 5.05 -11.18 -23.04
CA LEU A 69 4.52 -10.35 -24.14
C LEU A 69 5.60 -9.42 -24.70
N GLN A 70 6.45 -8.89 -23.82
CA GLN A 70 7.58 -8.05 -24.21
C GLN A 70 8.66 -8.90 -24.90
N ASP A 71 8.95 -10.10 -24.39
CA ASP A 71 9.86 -11.04 -25.04
C ASP A 71 9.40 -11.37 -26.47
N ALA A 72 8.11 -11.61 -26.69
CA ALA A 72 7.55 -11.87 -28.02
C ALA A 72 7.75 -10.68 -28.98
N ILE A 73 7.63 -9.43 -28.48
CA ILE A 73 7.91 -8.23 -29.28
C ILE A 73 9.40 -8.13 -29.57
N ASP A 74 10.23 -8.33 -28.56
CA ASP A 74 11.69 -8.18 -28.67
C ASP A 74 12.30 -9.25 -29.61
N LEU A 75 11.63 -10.39 -29.75
CA LEU A 75 11.97 -11.48 -30.68
C LEU A 75 11.29 -11.34 -32.06
N ASP A 76 10.52 -10.27 -32.30
CA ASP A 76 9.75 -10.04 -33.53
C ASP A 76 8.76 -11.19 -33.88
N ILE A 77 8.25 -11.91 -32.86
CA ILE A 77 7.29 -13.02 -33.01
C ILE A 77 5.92 -12.72 -32.39
N ALA A 78 5.72 -11.52 -31.85
CA ALA A 78 4.46 -11.14 -31.22
C ALA A 78 3.29 -11.13 -32.21
N THR A 79 2.16 -11.67 -31.77
CA THR A 79 0.88 -11.53 -32.43
C THR A 79 0.25 -10.16 -32.17
N ASP A 80 -0.66 -9.73 -33.05
CA ASP A 80 -1.45 -8.49 -32.85
C ASP A 80 -2.20 -8.49 -31.51
N ASN A 81 -2.64 -9.67 -31.06
CA ASN A 81 -3.29 -9.85 -29.77
C ASN A 81 -2.32 -9.55 -28.62
N GLU A 82 -1.12 -10.16 -28.62
CA GLU A 82 -0.11 -9.92 -27.58
C GLU A 82 0.34 -8.45 -27.52
N ILE A 83 0.46 -7.78 -28.66
CA ILE A 83 0.75 -6.33 -28.73
C ILE A 83 -0.36 -5.52 -28.06
N THR A 84 -1.62 -5.88 -28.34
CA THR A 84 -2.80 -5.22 -27.75
C THR A 84 -2.86 -5.46 -26.24
N THR A 85 -2.75 -6.70 -25.80
CA THR A 85 -2.72 -7.08 -24.38
C THR A 85 -1.58 -6.37 -23.64
N LEU A 86 -0.38 -6.30 -24.21
CA LEU A 86 0.74 -5.58 -23.60
C LEU A 86 0.44 -4.09 -23.41
N LYS A 87 -0.24 -3.46 -24.38
CA LYS A 87 -0.66 -2.06 -24.28
C LYS A 87 -1.67 -1.85 -23.15
N GLU A 88 -2.58 -2.79 -22.94
CA GLU A 88 -3.55 -2.76 -21.83
C GLU A 88 -2.87 -2.90 -20.48
N TRP A 89 -1.94 -3.85 -20.32
CA TRP A 89 -1.13 -3.98 -19.11
C TRP A 89 -0.28 -2.73 -18.83
N LYS A 90 0.27 -2.09 -19.87
CA LYS A 90 0.98 -0.80 -19.73
C LYS A 90 0.04 0.32 -19.24
N LYS A 91 -1.17 0.43 -19.79
CA LYS A 91 -2.18 1.39 -19.31
C LYS A 91 -2.57 1.11 -17.86
N TYR A 92 -2.78 -0.15 -17.50
CA TYR A 92 -3.10 -0.61 -16.15
C TYR A 92 -2.02 -0.19 -15.15
N ARG A 93 -0.73 -0.44 -15.43
CA ARG A 93 0.37 0.00 -14.56
C ARG A 93 0.44 1.52 -14.40
N VAL A 94 0.13 2.28 -15.45
CA VAL A 94 0.06 3.75 -15.36
C VAL A 94 -1.11 4.19 -14.47
N ALA A 95 -2.28 3.56 -14.60
CA ALA A 95 -3.43 3.83 -13.75
C ALA A 95 -3.13 3.51 -12.28
N LEU A 96 -2.54 2.34 -12.00
CA LEU A 96 -2.09 1.96 -10.65
C LEU A 96 -1.10 2.96 -10.04
N ASN A 97 -0.16 3.48 -10.81
CA ASN A 97 0.80 4.47 -10.27
C ASN A 97 0.17 5.83 -9.97
N ARG A 98 -0.94 6.16 -10.65
CA ARG A 98 -1.65 7.44 -10.48
C ARG A 98 -2.73 7.41 -9.42
N ILE A 99 -3.15 6.23 -8.98
CA ILE A 99 -4.19 6.11 -7.96
C ILE A 99 -3.72 6.72 -6.64
N ASP A 100 -4.59 7.52 -6.02
CA ASP A 100 -4.40 7.95 -4.64
C ASP A 100 -4.68 6.77 -3.71
N ILE A 101 -3.71 6.47 -2.84
CA ILE A 101 -3.73 5.32 -1.93
C ILE A 101 -3.90 5.73 -0.46
N ILE A 102 -4.17 7.01 -0.21
CA ILE A 102 -4.46 7.59 1.11
C ILE A 102 -5.94 7.40 1.52
N PRO A 103 -6.95 7.49 0.63
CA PRO A 103 -8.35 7.38 1.02
C PRO A 103 -8.71 6.03 1.67
N PRO A 104 -9.74 5.99 2.53
CA PRO A 104 -10.13 4.76 3.22
C PRO A 104 -10.80 3.71 2.30
N ASN A 105 -11.31 4.10 1.14
CA ASN A 105 -11.87 3.17 0.17
C ASN A 105 -11.18 3.42 -1.17
N ILE A 106 -10.32 2.51 -1.59
CA ILE A 106 -9.52 2.64 -2.82
C ILE A 106 -10.16 1.76 -3.88
N GLU A 107 -10.58 2.39 -4.97
CA GLU A 107 -11.09 1.70 -6.15
C GLU A 107 -9.92 1.33 -7.06
N TRP A 108 -9.40 0.11 -6.89
CA TRP A 108 -8.32 -0.40 -7.72
C TRP A 108 -8.79 -0.56 -9.17
N PRO A 109 -7.96 -0.19 -10.17
CA PRO A 109 -8.29 -0.45 -11.56
C PRO A 109 -8.47 -1.96 -11.79
N GLU A 110 -9.34 -2.31 -12.72
CA GLU A 110 -9.53 -3.69 -13.16
C GLU A 110 -8.30 -4.19 -13.92
N GLN A 111 -7.93 -5.44 -13.66
CA GLN A 111 -6.83 -6.08 -14.37
C GLN A 111 -7.27 -6.43 -15.80
N PRO A 112 -6.40 -6.22 -16.81
CA PRO A 112 -6.61 -6.75 -18.15
C PRO A 112 -6.67 -8.29 -18.14
N GLU A 113 -7.29 -8.86 -19.16
CA GLU A 113 -7.30 -10.32 -19.39
C GLU A 113 -5.95 -10.86 -19.88
#